data_AF-A0A133Z109-F1
#
_entry.id   AF-A0A133Z109-F1
#
_cell.length_a   1.000
_cell.length_b   1.000
_cell.length_c   1.000
_cell.angle_alpha   90.00
_cell.angle_beta   90.00
_cell.angle_gamma   90.00
#
_symmetry.space_group_name_H-M   'P 1'
#
loop_
_entity.id
_entity.type
_entity.pdbx_description
1 polymer ?
#
loop_
_entity_poly.entity_id
_entity_poly.type
_entity_poly.pdbx_seq_one_letter_code
_entity_poly.pdbx_strand_id
1 'polypeptide(L)' 'MNVNTDTLISISEANQNFSKVARLVDKYGSAVILKNNSPRYVILEFPKAEEVSAPADNEVMALSDMFIKKNKKVYEELAK' A
#
# COMPACT_ATOMS: atom_id res chain seq x y z
N MET A 1 1.26 3.34 -9.04
CA MET A 1 1.92 2.25 -8.30
C MET A 1 2.25 1.15 -9.30
N ASN A 2 3.54 0.88 -9.55
CA ASN A 2 3.95 -0.30 -10.32
C ASN A 2 3.70 -1.52 -9.43
N VAL A 3 2.55 -2.17 -9.57
CA VAL A 3 2.28 -3.42 -8.87
C VAL A 3 3.13 -4.48 -9.55
N ASN A 4 4.20 -4.90 -8.87
CA ASN A 4 5.07 -5.95 -9.37
C ASN A 4 4.25 -7.25 -9.43
N THR A 5 4.01 -7.76 -10.63
CA THR A 5 3.16 -8.95 -10.85
C THR A 5 3.76 -10.22 -10.25
N ASP A 6 5.07 -10.23 -10.00
CA ASP A 6 5.79 -11.36 -9.40
C ASP A 6 5.44 -11.58 -7.92
N THR A 7 4.76 -10.62 -7.28
CA THR A 7 4.38 -10.71 -5.87
C THR A 7 2.90 -11.05 -5.66
N LEU A 8 2.17 -11.34 -6.75
CA LEU A 8 0.76 -11.76 -6.71
C LEU A 8 0.65 -13.27 -6.49
N ILE A 9 0.06 -13.67 -5.36
CA ILE A 9 -0.06 -15.07 -4.96
C ILE A 9 -1.52 -15.40 -4.67
N SER A 10 -2.01 -16.55 -5.11
CA SER A 10 -3.38 -16.97 -4.77
C SER A 10 -3.49 -17.33 -3.28
N ILE A 11 -4.67 -17.14 -2.68
CA ILE A 11 -4.93 -17.53 -1.29
C ILE A 11 -4.63 -19.01 -1.03
N SER A 12 -4.90 -19.88 -2.02
CA SER A 12 -4.62 -21.31 -1.93
C SER A 12 -3.13 -21.60 -1.89
N GLU A 13 -2.33 -20.95 -2.76
CA GLU A 13 -0.87 -21.11 -2.76
C GLU A 13 -0.25 -20.56 -1.48
N ALA A 14 -0.73 -19.41 -0.99
CA ALA A 14 -0.25 -18.83 0.25
C ALA A 14 -0.53 -19.72 1.46
N ASN A 15 -1.69 -20.38 1.49
CA ASN A 15 -2.05 -21.31 2.56
C ASN A 15 -1.23 -22.61 2.53
N GLN A 16 -0.91 -23.12 1.35
CA GLN A 16 -0.16 -24.38 1.19
C GLN A 16 1.36 -24.21 1.31
N ASN A 17 1.89 -23.06 0.88
CA ASN A 17 3.32 -22.82 0.74
C ASN A 17 3.76 -21.53 1.44
N PHE A 18 3.31 -21.30 2.68
CA PHE A 18 3.58 -20.06 3.39
C PHE A 18 5.09 -19.71 3.48
N SER A 19 5.96 -20.70 3.72
CA SER A 19 7.41 -20.48 3.75
C SER A 19 7.99 -19.95 2.42
N LYS A 20 7.38 -20.31 1.28
CA LYS A 20 7.76 -19.78 -0.04
C LYS A 20 7.32 -18.32 -0.16
N VAL A 21 6.13 -17.99 0.35
CA VAL A 21 5.62 -16.61 0.40
C VAL A 21 6.50 -15.74 1.27
N ALA A 22 6.91 -16.22 2.45
CA ALA A 22 7.81 -15.48 3.35
C ALA A 22 9.13 -15.11 2.65
N ARG A 23 9.78 -16.05 1.96
CA ARG A 23 11.00 -15.77 1.17
C ARG A 23 10.78 -14.75 0.05
N LEU A 24 9.58 -14.73 -0.52
CA LEU A 24 9.21 -13.76 -1.55
C LEU A 24 9.06 -12.36 -0.94
N VAL A 25 8.48 -12.28 0.26
CA VAL A 25 8.42 -11.05 1.06
C VAL A 25 9.83 -10.59 1.46
N ASP A 26 10.72 -11.48 1.90
CA ASP A 26 12.11 -11.14 2.23
C ASP A 26 12.87 -10.54 1.03
N LYS A 27 12.55 -10.99 -0.20
CA LYS A 27 13.20 -10.54 -1.43
C LYS A 27 12.62 -9.22 -1.97
N TYR A 28 11.30 -9.09 -1.97
CA TYR A 28 10.60 -7.97 -2.63
C TYR A 28 9.99 -6.97 -1.63
N GLY A 29 10.09 -7.23 -0.34
CA GLY A 29 9.55 -6.42 0.76
C GLY A 29 8.05 -6.60 1.00
N SER A 30 7.28 -7.11 0.03
CA SER A 30 5.85 -7.35 0.17
C SER A 30 5.34 -8.45 -0.78
N ALA A 31 4.24 -9.09 -0.40
CA ALA A 31 3.49 -10.01 -1.25
C ALA A 31 1.99 -9.71 -1.16
N VAL A 32 1.29 -9.75 -2.30
CA VAL A 32 -0.14 -9.48 -2.40
C VAL A 32 -0.87 -10.80 -2.59
N ILE A 33 -1.82 -11.10 -1.71
CA ILE A 33 -2.64 -12.31 -1.79
C ILE A 33 -3.97 -12.00 -2.47
N LEU A 34 -4.26 -12.79 -3.51
CA LEU A 34 -5.49 -12.78 -4.29
C LEU A 34 -6.51 -13.77 -3.73
N LYS A 35 -7.76 -13.34 -3.57
CA LYS A 35 -8.92 -14.21 -3.34
C LYS A 35 -9.89 -14.04 -4.49
N ASN A 36 -10.25 -15.15 -5.17
CA ASN A 36 -11.10 -15.11 -6.36
C ASN A 36 -10.57 -14.15 -7.45
N ASN A 37 -9.26 -14.19 -7.70
CA ASN A 37 -8.55 -13.34 -8.66
C ASN A 37 -8.56 -11.83 -8.34
N SER A 38 -8.98 -11.44 -7.13
CA SER A 38 -8.97 -10.05 -6.67
C SER A 38 -8.01 -9.87 -5.49
N PRO A 39 -7.15 -8.83 -5.47
CA PRO A 39 -6.30 -8.51 -4.33
C PRO A 39 -7.14 -8.30 -3.09
N ARG A 40 -6.81 -9.02 -2.01
CA ARG A 40 -7.57 -8.92 -0.75
C ARG A 40 -6.69 -8.80 0.50
N TYR A 41 -5.48 -9.35 0.48
CA TYR A 41 -4.56 -9.25 1.61
C TYR A 41 -3.16 -8.90 1.14
N VAL A 42 -2.34 -8.36 2.05
CA VAL A 42 -0.93 -8.07 1.81
C VAL A 42 -0.12 -8.62 2.99
N ILE A 43 1.03 -9.21 2.70
CA ILE A 43 2.04 -9.57 3.69
C ILE A 43 3.22 -8.61 3.53
N LEU A 44 3.67 -8.07 4.64
CA LEU A 44 4.78 -7.12 4.74
C LEU A 44 5.77 -7.61 5.80
N GLU A 45 7.03 -7.26 5.64
CA GLU A 45 7.99 -7.38 6.73
C GLU A 45 7.59 -6.42 7.86
N PHE A 46 7.66 -6.90 9.11
CA PHE A 46 7.24 -6.13 10.29
C PHE A 46 7.90 -4.73 10.40
N PRO A 47 9.23 -4.56 10.14
CA PRO A 47 9.86 -3.24 10.20
C PRO A 47 9.29 -2.24 9.17
N LYS A 48 8.90 -2.72 7.98
CA LYS A 48 8.26 -1.89 6.95
C LYS A 48 6.79 -1.63 7.26
N ALA A 49 6.12 -2.53 7.96
CA ALA A 49 4.76 -2.32 8.42
C ALA A 49 4.67 -1.17 9.45
N GLU A 50 5.71 -0.99 10.28
CA GLU A 50 5.80 0.17 11.20
C GLU A 50 5.94 1.49 10.44
N GLU A 51 6.73 1.56 9.36
CA GLU A 51 6.84 2.76 8.51
C GLU A 51 5.53 3.11 7.77
N VAL A 52 4.73 2.11 7.39
CA VAL A 52 3.47 2.32 6.68
C VAL A 52 2.31 2.68 7.62
N SER A 53 2.41 2.33 8.92
CA SER A 53 1.31 2.49 9.87
C SER A 53 1.08 3.94 10.34
N ALA A 54 1.98 4.87 10.04
CA ALA A 54 1.79 6.28 10.36
C ALA A 54 2.36 7.13 9.22
N PRO A 55 1.54 7.79 8.38
CA PRO A 55 2.07 8.90 7.60
C PRO A 55 2.60 9.91 8.62
N ALA A 56 3.89 10.25 8.52
CA ALA A 56 4.45 11.29 9.37
C ALA A 56 3.61 12.56 9.16
N ASP A 57 3.31 13.32 10.22
CA ASP A 57 2.51 14.56 10.12
C ASP A 57 3.00 15.49 9.00
N ASN A 58 4.31 15.45 8.73
CA ASN A 58 4.97 16.17 7.66
C ASN A 58 4.48 15.78 6.25
N GLU A 59 4.23 14.49 6.00
CA GLU A 59 3.70 14.01 4.71
C GLU A 59 2.23 14.39 4.54
N VAL A 60 1.43 14.32 5.61
CA VAL A 60 0.03 14.73 5.61
C VAL A 60 -0.09 16.24 5.33
N MET A 61 0.77 17.06 5.94
CA MET A 61 0.84 18.50 5.68
C MET A 61 1.26 18.79 4.24
N ALA A 62 2.30 18.12 3.74
CA ALA A 62 2.78 18.32 2.36
C ALA A 62 1.70 17.96 1.31
N LEU A 63 0.97 16.86 1.52
CA LEU A 63 -0.16 16.48 0.67
C LEU A 63 -1.30 17.50 0.78
N SER A 64 -1.64 17.94 1.98
CA SER A 64 -2.70 18.94 2.21
C SER A 64 -2.39 20.25 1.48
N ASP A 65 -1.15 20.75 1.60
CA ASP A 65 -0.69 21.96 0.89
C ASP A 65 -0.75 21.80 -0.63
N MET A 66 -0.41 20.61 -1.14
CA MET A 66 -0.49 20.30 -2.56
C MET A 66 -1.96 20.33 -3.05
N PHE A 67 -2.88 19.71 -2.30
CA PHE A 67 -4.30 19.67 -2.65
C PHE A 67 -4.97 21.05 -2.56
N ILE A 68 -4.62 21.85 -1.55
CA ILE A 68 -5.10 23.23 -1.39
C ILE A 68 -4.61 24.09 -2.56
N LYS A 69 -3.33 24.00 -2.93
CA LYS A 69 -2.80 24.76 -4.09
C LYS A 69 -3.47 24.34 -5.39
N LYS A 70 -3.67 23.05 -5.61
CA LYS A 70 -4.27 22.51 -6.85
C LYS A 70 -5.73 22.91 -7.01
N ASN A 71 -6.49 22.94 -5.91
CA ASN A 71 -7.93 23.19 -5.92
C ASN A 71 -8.31 24.54 -5.32
N LYS A 72 -7.37 25.50 -5.27
CA LYS A 72 -7.52 26.79 -4.62
C LYS A 72 -8.83 27.50 -4.99
N LYS A 73 -9.17 27.54 -6.29
CA LYS A 73 -10.41 28.15 -6.80
C LYS A 73 -11.68 27.50 -6.24
N VAL A 74 -11.69 26.18 -6.09
CA VAL A 74 -12.85 25.43 -5.57
C VAL A 74 -13.02 25.70 -4.08
N TYR A 75 -11.92 25.77 -3.32
CA TYR A 75 -11.98 26.12 -1.90
C TYR A 75 -12.38 27.58 -1.68
N GLU A 76 -11.95 28.51 -2.53
CA GLU A 76 -12.36 29.91 -2.48
C GLU A 76 -13.85 30.09 -2.78
N GLU A 77 -14.44 29.28 -3.68
CA GLU A 77 -15.87 29.28 -3.94
C GLU A 77 -16.70 28.62 -2.82
N LEU A 78 -16.19 27.57 -2.19
CA LEU A 78 -16.85 26.89 -1.07
C LEU A 78 -16.82 27.69 0.24
N ALA A 79 -15.86 28.60 0.38
CA ALA A 79 -15.72 29.47 1.55
C ALA A 79 -16.58 30.75 1.50
N LYS A 80 -17.38 30.91 0.43
CA LYS A 80 -18.25 32.06 0.19
C LYS A 80 -19.69 31.76 0.57
#